data_AF-A0A931A5E8-F1
#
_entry.id   AF-A0A931A5E8-F1
#
_cell.length_a   1.000
_cell.length_b   1.000
_cell.length_c   1.000
_cell.angle_alpha   90.00
_cell.angle_beta   90.00
_cell.angle_gamma   90.00
#
_symmetry.space_group_name_H-M   'P 1'
#
loop_
_entity.id
_entity.type
_entity.pdbx_description
1 polymer ?
#
loop_
_entity_poly.entity_id
_entity_poly.type
_entity_poly.pdbx_seq_one_letter_code
_entity_poly.pdbx_strand_id
1 'polypeptide(L)'
;MFRCSRDIEGEATVCVAGRSIDYRLSGEVADRNASRFTLDSWPYPDTREPGTHLGHLEATWAGGDEISITATLHVTNPDGSWSSNKQPAEPSRFRLHRGTETSLRTAC
;
A
#
# COMPACT_ATOMS: atom_id res chain seq x y z
N MET A 1 -23.10 11.30 -14.70
CA MET A 1 -23.15 10.58 -13.41
C MET A 1 -21.95 9.62 -13.39
N PHE A 2 -20.77 10.11 -12.98
CA PHE A 2 -19.56 9.29 -12.92
C PHE A 2 -19.57 8.53 -11.60
N ARG A 3 -19.71 7.21 -11.65
CA ARG A 3 -19.46 6.36 -10.49
C ARG A 3 -17.93 6.23 -10.39
N CYS A 4 -17.33 6.87 -9.40
CA CYS A 4 -16.03 6.47 -8.89
C CYS A 4 -16.23 5.13 -8.16
N SER A 5 -16.45 4.04 -8.89
CA SER A 5 -16.41 2.72 -8.26
C SER A 5 -14.94 2.34 -8.17
N ARG A 6 -14.37 2.49 -6.98
CA ARG A 6 -13.16 1.75 -6.64
C ARG A 6 -13.51 0.28 -6.74
N ASP A 7 -12.82 -0.44 -7.62
CA ASP A 7 -13.07 -1.86 -7.89
C ASP A 7 -12.44 -2.74 -6.81
N ILE A 8 -11.45 -2.20 -6.09
CA ILE A 8 -10.69 -2.91 -5.07
C ILE A 8 -10.75 -2.10 -3.77
N GLU A 9 -11.09 -2.78 -2.68
CA GLU A 9 -10.92 -2.31 -1.32
C GLU A 9 -10.14 -3.37 -0.54
N GLY A 10 -9.34 -2.93 0.43
CA GLY A 10 -8.56 -3.84 1.24
C GLY A 10 -7.93 -3.18 2.45
N GLU A 11 -7.26 -3.99 3.25
CA GLU A 11 -6.51 -3.56 4.41
C GLU A 11 -5.12 -4.19 4.35
N ALA A 12 -4.13 -3.52 4.91
CA ALA A 12 -2.79 -4.05 5.05
C ALA A 12 -2.18 -3.65 6.38
N THR A 13 -1.34 -4.51 6.93
CA THR A 13 -0.55 -4.21 8.12
C THR A 13 0.92 -4.35 7.76
N VAL A 14 1.71 -3.33 8.08
CA VAL A 14 3.17 -3.32 7.89
C VAL A 14 3.84 -3.34 9.25
N CYS A 15 4.71 -4.31 9.48
CA CYS A 15 5.35 -4.55 10.77
C CYS A 15 6.85 -4.25 10.70
N VAL A 16 7.32 -3.37 11.59
CA VAL A 16 8.69 -2.85 11.63
C VAL A 16 9.17 -2.77 13.08
N ALA A 17 10.12 -3.62 13.46
CA ALA A 17 10.86 -3.55 14.72
C ALA A 17 10.01 -3.23 15.96
N GLY A 18 8.92 -3.99 16.17
CA GLY A 18 8.04 -3.85 17.33
C GLY A 18 6.93 -2.80 17.18
N ARG A 19 6.74 -2.25 15.97
CA ARG A 19 5.59 -1.41 15.60
C ARG A 19 4.82 -2.07 14.45
N SER A 20 3.51 -1.94 14.47
CA SER A 20 2.63 -2.26 13.33
C SER A 20 1.91 -0.99 12.90
N ILE A 21 1.86 -0.75 11.59
CA ILE A 21 1.05 0.33 11.00
C ILE A 21 -0.02 -0.33 10.14
N ASP A 22 -1.27 -0.02 10.44
CA ASP A 22 -2.41 -0.48 9.66
C ASP A 22 -2.74 0.53 8.55
N TYR A 23 -3.19 0.00 7.42
CA TYR A 23 -3.52 0.75 6.22
C TYR A 23 -4.89 0.34 5.72
N ARG A 24 -5.63 1.34 5.25
CA ARG A 24 -6.72 1.10 4.32
C ARG A 24 -6.21 1.28 2.91
N LEU A 25 -6.65 0.38 2.03
CA LEU A 25 -6.30 0.34 0.63
C LEU A 25 -7.56 0.49 -0.21
N SER A 26 -7.44 1.21 -1.31
CA SER A 26 -8.44 1.12 -2.35
C SER A 26 -7.86 1.42 -3.71
N GLY A 27 -8.47 0.91 -4.77
CA GLY A 27 -8.15 1.39 -6.09
C GLY A 27 -8.93 0.70 -7.18
N GLU A 28 -8.29 0.57 -8.33
CA GLU A 28 -8.97 0.34 -9.60
C GLU A 28 -8.24 -0.70 -10.43
N VAL A 29 -9.02 -1.51 -11.14
CA VAL A 29 -8.49 -2.51 -12.06
C VAL A 29 -8.31 -1.87 -13.44
N ALA A 30 -7.12 -2.00 -14.02
CA ALA A 30 -6.79 -1.37 -15.30
C ALA A 30 -7.18 -2.21 -16.54
N ASP A 31 -7.52 -3.49 -16.36
CA ASP A 31 -7.92 -4.37 -17.45
C ASP A 31 -8.87 -5.50 -16.99
N ARG A 32 -9.61 -6.09 -17.92
CA ARG A 32 -10.63 -7.11 -17.61
C ARG A 32 -10.10 -8.36 -16.90
N ASN A 33 -8.80 -8.61 -16.97
CA ASN A 33 -8.18 -9.79 -16.37
C ASN A 33 -7.57 -9.49 -14.99
N ALA A 34 -7.71 -8.25 -14.51
CA ALA A 34 -7.03 -7.75 -13.32
C ALA A 34 -5.51 -8.00 -13.34
N SER A 35 -4.92 -8.02 -14.54
CA SER A 35 -3.47 -8.24 -14.68
C SER A 35 -2.67 -7.02 -14.28
N ARG A 36 -3.33 -5.86 -14.23
CA ARG A 36 -2.82 -4.60 -13.72
C ARG A 36 -3.88 -3.90 -12.90
N PHE A 37 -3.47 -3.32 -11.78
CA PHE A 37 -4.33 -2.53 -10.93
C PHE A 37 -3.51 -1.52 -10.14
N THR A 38 -4.19 -0.48 -9.66
CA THR A 38 -3.57 0.53 -8.78
C THR A 38 -4.26 0.51 -7.43
N LEU A 39 -3.53 0.86 -6.38
CA LEU A 39 -4.07 1.06 -5.04
C LEU A 39 -3.48 2.33 -4.44
N ASP A 40 -4.33 3.16 -3.86
CA ASP A 40 -3.91 4.17 -2.91
C ASP A 40 -4.03 3.61 -1.50
N SER A 41 -3.05 3.93 -0.68
CA SER A 41 -2.98 3.51 0.72
C SER A 41 -2.88 4.70 1.65
N TRP A 42 -3.51 4.57 2.82
CA TRP A 42 -3.43 5.58 3.88
C TRP A 42 -3.33 4.89 5.24
N PRO A 43 -2.43 5.37 6.12
CA PRO A 43 -2.36 4.89 7.50
C PRO A 43 -3.68 5.09 8.23
N TYR A 44 -4.02 4.15 9.11
CA TYR A 44 -5.22 4.15 9.94
C TYR A 44 -4.85 3.80 11.39
N PRO A 45 -5.44 4.45 12.42
CA PRO A 45 -6.52 5.44 12.36
C PRO A 45 -6.09 6.88 12.03
N ASP A 46 -4.79 7.17 12.07
CA ASP A 46 -4.26 8.52 11.86
C ASP A 46 -3.51 8.63 10.53
N THR A 47 -4.10 9.34 9.56
CA THR A 47 -3.51 9.56 8.23
C THR A 47 -2.29 10.50 8.25
N ARG A 48 -2.00 11.13 9.40
CA ARG A 48 -0.83 12.00 9.62
C ARG A 48 0.16 11.40 10.61
N GLU A 49 0.07 10.09 10.85
CA GLU A 49 1.07 9.39 11.64
C GLU A 49 2.48 9.72 11.08
N PRO A 50 3.44 10.11 11.93
CA PRO A 50 4.80 10.35 11.49
C PRO A 50 5.50 9.06 11.07
N GLY A 51 6.25 9.11 9.96
CA GLY A 51 6.99 7.95 9.48
C GLY A 51 7.07 7.86 7.97
N THR A 52 7.55 6.71 7.51
CA THR A 52 7.52 6.34 6.09
C THR A 52 6.35 5.39 5.88
N HIS A 53 5.49 5.73 4.94
CA HIS A 53 4.22 5.07 4.69
C HIS A 53 4.12 4.62 3.25
N LEU A 54 3.33 3.56 3.03
CA LEU A 54 2.86 3.23 1.69
C LEU A 54 2.02 4.41 1.17
N GLY A 55 2.23 4.76 -0.10
CA GLY A 55 1.47 5.77 -0.81
C GLY A 55 0.68 5.13 -1.95
N HIS A 56 1.01 5.51 -3.18
CA HIS A 56 0.43 4.92 -4.39
C HIS A 56 1.14 3.62 -4.76
N LEU A 57 0.38 2.59 -5.13
CA LEU A 57 0.86 1.27 -5.50
C LEU A 57 0.41 0.94 -6.93
N GLU A 58 1.36 0.65 -7.80
CA GLU A 58 1.11 0.08 -9.13
C GLU A 58 1.44 -1.42 -9.08
N ALA A 59 0.44 -2.25 -9.36
CA ALA A 59 0.56 -3.70 -9.25
C ALA A 59 0.37 -4.40 -10.60
N THR A 60 1.12 -5.48 -10.77
CA THR A 60 0.98 -6.41 -11.90
C THR A 60 0.82 -7.84 -11.39
N TRP A 61 -0.08 -8.59 -12.02
CA TRP A 61 -0.39 -9.98 -11.70
C TRP A 61 -0.48 -10.81 -12.97
N ALA A 62 0.37 -11.84 -13.06
CA ALA A 62 0.45 -12.70 -14.25
C ALA A 62 -0.42 -13.97 -14.13
N GLY A 63 -1.42 -13.99 -13.24
CA GLY A 63 -2.31 -15.15 -13.04
C GLY A 63 -1.74 -16.25 -12.12
N GLY A 64 -0.62 -15.99 -11.44
CA GLY A 64 0.05 -16.91 -10.51
C GLY A 64 -0.20 -16.60 -9.04
N ASP A 65 0.72 -17.03 -8.18
CA ASP A 65 0.66 -16.74 -6.74
C ASP A 65 1.32 -15.40 -6.34
N GLU A 66 2.13 -14.84 -7.23
CA GLU A 66 2.89 -13.61 -6.97
C GLU A 66 2.22 -12.38 -7.60
N ILE A 67 2.12 -11.31 -6.83
CA ILE A 67 1.79 -9.97 -7.30
C ILE A 67 3.04 -9.10 -7.16
N SER A 68 3.46 -8.49 -8.27
CA SER A 68 4.58 -7.54 -8.28
C SER A 68 4.05 -6.12 -8.08
N ILE A 69 4.59 -5.39 -7.11
CA ILE A 69 4.16 -4.02 -6.77
C ILE A 69 5.33 -3.05 -6.90
N THR A 70 5.07 -1.92 -7.55
CA THR A 70 5.90 -0.71 -7.49
C THR A 70 5.16 0.32 -6.64
N ALA A 71 5.78 0.75 -5.54
CA ALA A 71 5.17 1.61 -4.54
C ALA A 71 5.89 2.95 -4.46
N THR A 72 5.13 4.02 -4.57
CA THR A 72 5.54 5.33 -4.08
C THR A 72 5.43 5.31 -2.56
N LEU A 73 6.52 5.64 -1.87
CA LEU A 73 6.52 5.81 -0.42
C LEU A 73 6.37 7.29 -0.07
N HIS A 74 5.64 7.60 0.99
CA HIS A 74 5.50 8.95 1.50
C HIS A 74 6.12 9.06 2.89
N VAL A 75 6.79 10.19 3.15
CA VAL A 75 7.34 10.50 4.47
C VAL A 75 6.51 11.61 5.10
N THR A 76 5.93 11.31 6.26
CA THR A 76 5.27 12.27 7.13
C THR A 76 6.25 12.72 8.21
N ASN A 77 6.41 14.03 8.38
CA ASN A 77 7.31 14.62 9.35
C ASN A 77 6.87 14.33 10.81
N PRO A 78 7.76 14.48 11.80
CA PRO A 78 7.43 14.32 13.22
C PRO A 78 6.28 15.18 13.74
N ASP A 79 6.01 16.32 13.10
CA ASP A 79 4.91 17.22 13.41
C ASP A 79 3.61 16.93 12.61
N GLY A 80 3.58 15.81 11.87
CA GLY A 80 2.46 15.42 11.02
C GLY A 80 2.38 16.18 9.69
N SER A 81 3.36 17.04 9.38
CA SER A 81 3.39 17.79 8.12
C SER A 81 3.99 16.98 6.96
N TRP A 82 3.69 17.40 5.74
CA TRP A 82 4.29 16.86 4.52
C TRP A 82 5.26 17.86 3.89
N SER A 83 6.38 17.37 3.36
CA SER A 83 7.35 18.21 2.62
C SER A 83 7.90 17.45 1.43
N SER A 84 7.75 18.02 0.23
CA SER A 84 8.16 17.39 -1.04
C SER A 84 9.64 17.01 -1.07
N ASN A 85 10.50 17.86 -0.50
CA ASN A 85 11.96 17.65 -0.47
C ASN A 85 12.42 16.55 0.49
N LYS A 86 11.51 15.96 1.27
CA LYS A 86 11.79 14.83 2.17
C LYS A 86 11.18 13.52 1.68
N GLN A 87 10.54 13.54 0.52
CA GLN A 87 9.96 12.33 -0.06
C GLN A 87 11.05 11.49 -0.73
N PRO A 88 10.97 10.15 -0.66
CA PRO A 88 11.83 9.27 -1.42
C PRO A 88 11.71 9.57 -2.92
N ALA A 89 12.85 9.70 -3.60
CA ALA A 89 12.88 9.99 -5.03
C ALA A 89 12.59 8.75 -5.89
N GLU A 90 12.94 7.57 -5.39
CA GLU A 90 12.77 6.31 -6.10
C GLU A 90 11.64 5.48 -5.49
N PRO A 91 10.82 4.81 -6.33
CA PRO A 91 9.79 3.90 -5.84
C PRO A 91 10.42 2.63 -5.27
N SER A 92 9.74 2.05 -4.28
CA SER A 92 10.09 0.74 -3.73
C SER A 92 9.41 -0.37 -4.51
N ARG A 93 10.05 -1.55 -4.57
CA ARG A 93 9.50 -2.72 -5.25
C ARG A 93 9.27 -3.84 -4.26
N PHE A 94 8.06 -4.40 -4.29
CA PHE A 94 7.65 -5.49 -3.42
C PHE A 94 7.09 -6.64 -4.24
N ARG A 95 7.16 -7.84 -3.67
CA ARG A 95 6.46 -9.02 -4.18
C ARG A 95 5.55 -9.52 -3.08
N LEU A 96 4.26 -9.60 -3.38
CA LEU A 96 3.29 -10.20 -2.49
C LEU A 96 3.04 -11.63 -2.94
N HIS A 97 2.96 -12.51 -1.97
CA HIS A 97 2.56 -13.91 -2.15
C HIS A 97 1.31 -14.17 -1.31
N ARG A 98 0.58 -15.22 -1.64
CA ARG A 98 -0.55 -15.64 -0.82
C ARG A 98 -0.05 -16.06 0.57
N GLY A 99 -0.52 -15.35 1.58
CA GLY A 99 -0.29 -15.69 2.99
C GLY A 99 -1.54 -16.24 3.66
N THR A 100 -1.38 -16.55 4.94
CA THR A 100 -2.48 -16.78 5.90
C THR A 100 -2.45 -15.70 6.97
N GLU A 101 -3.57 -15.51 7.66
CA GLU A 101 -3.64 -14.60 8.80
C GLU A 101 -2.67 -15.02 9.92
N THR A 102 -2.44 -16.33 10.08
CA THR A 102 -1.43 -16.86 11.01
C THR A 102 -0.02 -16.43 10.61
N SER A 103 0.35 -16.54 9.33
CA SER A 103 1.67 -16.07 8.88
C SER A 103 1.86 -14.57 9.06
N LEU A 104 0.79 -13.77 8.89
CA LEU A 104 0.83 -12.34 9.16
C LEU A 104 1.08 -12.07 10.65
N ARG A 105 0.31 -12.70 11.54
CA ARG A 105 0.49 -12.58 13.00
C ARG A 105 1.88 -12.98 13.48
N THR A 106 2.46 -14.03 12.91
CA THR A 106 3.82 -14.48 13.26
C THR A 106 4.89 -13.50 12.81
N ALA A 107 4.64 -12.74 11.75
CA ALA A 107 5.61 -11.80 11.19
C ALA A 107 5.69 -10.45 11.93
N CYS A 108 4.75 -10.13 12.83
CA CYS A 108 4.48 -8.75 13.28
C CYS A 108 4.97 -8.32 14.69
#